data_AF-A0A971ZZ94-F1
#
_entry.id   AF-A0A971ZZ94-F1
#
_cell.length_a   1.000
_cell.length_b   1.000
_cell.length_c   1.000
_cell.angle_alpha   90.00
_cell.angle_beta   90.00
_cell.angle_gamma   90.00
#
_symmetry.space_group_name_H-M   'P 1'
#
loop_
_entity.id
_entity.type
_entity.pdbx_description
1 polymer ?
#
loop_
_entity_poly.entity_id
_entity_poly.type
_entity_poly.pdbx_seq_one_letter_code
_entity_poly.pdbx_strand_id
1 'polypeptide(L)' 'MYVVCNEHLEKAIEEFVEVYEQPPDIYELEQVSFTDWASPRKCNYCERPPKYLVV' A
#
# COMPACT_ATOMS: atom_id res chain seq x y z
N MET A 1 1.24 -4.09 -6.64
CA MET A 1 0.82 -2.82 -6.01
C MET A 1 -0.24 -3.10 -4.95
N TYR A 2 0.06 -2.79 -3.70
CA TYR A 2 -0.86 -2.96 -2.57
C TYR A 2 -1.07 -1.61 -1.89
N VAL A 3 -2.33 -1.25 -1.66
CA VAL A 3 -2.68 0.00 -1.00
C VAL A 3 -3.26 -0.36 0.36
N VAL A 4 -2.54 -0.04 1.43
CA VAL A 4 -2.81 -0.60 2.75
C VAL A 4 -2.81 0.43 3.87
N CYS A 5 -3.58 0.14 4.92
CA CYS A 5 -3.50 0.90 6.16
C CYS A 5 -2.23 0.50 6.94
N ASN A 6 -1.89 1.28 7.97
CA ASN A 6 -0.70 1.06 8.79
C ASN A 6 -0.64 -0.36 9.39
N GLU A 7 -1.77 -0.92 9.83
CA GLU A 7 -1.82 -2.28 10.41
C GLU A 7 -1.54 -3.40 9.40
N HIS A 8 -1.84 -3.19 8.11
CA HIS A 8 -1.65 -4.21 7.08
C HIS A 8 -0.42 -3.95 6.21
N LEU A 9 0.43 -2.99 6.61
CA LEU A 9 1.66 -2.66 5.90
C LEU A 9 2.64 -3.84 5.93
N GLU A 10 2.91 -4.39 7.12
CA GLU A 10 3.84 -5.53 7.29
C GLU A 10 3.41 -6.73 6.43
N LYS A 11 2.13 -7.10 6.52
CA LYS A 11 1.55 -8.17 5.71
C LYS A 11 1.70 -7.93 4.21
N ALA A 12 1.49 -6.70 3.75
CA ALA A 12 1.63 -6.36 2.34
C ALA A 12 3.08 -6.47 1.85
N ILE A 13 4.03 -6.13 2.71
CA ILE A 13 5.46 -6.24 2.42
C ILE A 13 5.86 -7.72 2.32
N GLU A 14 5.46 -8.54 3.30
CA GLU A 14 5.72 -9.98 3.30
C GLU A 14 5.21 -10.64 2.01
N GLU A 15 3.93 -10.45 1.69
CA GLU A 15 3.31 -11.01 0.49
C GLU A 15 3.99 -10.51 -0.80
N PHE A 16 4.43 -9.24 -0.82
CA PHE A 16 5.14 -8.71 -1.96
C PHE A 16 6.51 -9.38 -2.14
N VAL A 17 7.28 -9.51 -1.06
CA VAL A 17 8.60 -10.17 -1.11
C VAL A 17 8.46 -11.64 -1.49
N GLU A 18 7.43 -12.33 -1.01
CA GLU A 18 7.16 -13.72 -1.38
C GLU A 18 6.81 -13.87 -2.87
N VAL A 19 6.01 -12.97 -3.43
CA VAL A 19 5.54 -13.06 -4.83
C VAL A 19 6.59 -12.56 -5.82
N TYR A 20 7.28 -11.46 -5.50
CA TYR A 20 8.17 -10.77 -6.42
C TYR A 20 9.66 -11.04 -6.14
N GLU A 21 9.98 -11.76 -5.07
CA GLU A 21 11.35 -12.12 -4.62
C GLU A 21 12.27 -10.90 -4.46
N GLN A 22 11.69 -9.72 -4.25
CA GLN A 22 12.38 -8.44 -4.24
C GLN A 22 11.75 -7.50 -3.21
N PRO A 23 12.53 -6.57 -2.62
CA PRO A 23 12.01 -5.62 -1.67
C PRO A 23 11.02 -4.65 -2.35
N PRO A 24 9.87 -4.36 -1.74
CA PRO A 24 8.96 -3.34 -2.25
C PRO A 24 9.41 -1.92 -1.91
N ASP A 25 8.98 -0.97 -2.73
CA ASP A 25 9.01 0.45 -2.44
C ASP A 25 7.72 0.87 -1.71
N ILE A 26 7.88 1.62 -0.62
CA ILE A 26 6.77 2.05 0.25
C ILE A 26 6.61 3.57 0.15
N TYR A 27 5.43 4.02 -0.24
CA TYR A 27 5.08 5.44 -0.36
C TYR A 27 3.94 5.81 0.60
N GLU A 28 4.07 6.93 1.31
CA GLU A 28 3.01 7.46 2.17
C GLU A 28 2.02 8.32 1.38
N LEU A 29 0.76 7.90 1.35
CA LEU A 29 -0.31 8.60 0.63
C LEU A 29 -0.62 9.98 1.23
N GLU A 30 -0.34 10.20 2.52
CA GLU A 30 -0.61 11.45 3.22
C GLU A 30 0.29 12.60 2.74
N GLN A 31 1.50 12.30 2.25
CA GLN A 31 2.44 13.30 1.73
C GLN A 31 2.34 13.51 0.22
N VAL A 32 1.61 12.65 -0.49
CA VAL A 32 1.56 12.66 -1.95
C VAL A 32 0.15 13.08 -2.38
N SER A 33 0.02 14.35 -2.77
CA SER A 33 -1.20 14.85 -3.42
C SER A 33 -1.30 14.23 -4.82
N PHE A 34 -1.85 13.01 -4.91
CA PHE A 34 -2.14 12.38 -6.18
C PHE A 34 -3.23 13.19 -6.89
N THR A 35 -2.82 14.07 -7.81
CA THR A 35 -3.73 14.90 -8.61
C THR A 35 -4.44 14.13 -9.72
N ASP A 36 -3.97 12.92 -10.08
CA ASP A 36 -4.47 12.20 -11.26
C ASP A 36 -4.65 10.68 -11.07
N TRP A 37 -4.39 10.14 -9.87
CA TRP A 37 -4.52 8.69 -9.63
C TRP A 37 -5.75 8.39 -8.77
N ALA A 38 -6.68 7.59 -9.29
CA ALA A 38 -7.80 7.03 -8.54
C ALA A 38 -7.28 5.99 -7.53
N SER A 39 -6.59 6.46 -6.50
CA SER A 39 -6.11 5.59 -5.43
C SER A 39 -7.32 4.88 -4.81
N PRO A 40 -7.24 3.55 -4.63
CA PRO A 40 -8.32 2.81 -4.00
C PRO A 40 -8.58 3.41 -2.61
N ARG A 41 -9.84 3.73 -2.34
CA ARG A 41 -10.25 4.47 -1.13
C ARG A 41 -10.21 3.61 0.14
N LYS A 42 -9.85 2.34 0.01
CA LYS A 42 -9.87 1.33 1.07
C LYS A 42 -8.61 0.48 0.98
N CYS A 43 -8.15 0.01 2.13
CA CYS A 43 -7.06 -0.94 2.23
C CYS A 43 -7.40 -2.25 1.48
N ASN A 44 -6.40 -2.87 0.86
CA ASN A 44 -6.55 -4.18 0.22
C ASN A 44 -6.99 -5.30 1.18
N TYR A 45 -6.75 -5.13 2.48
CA TYR A 45 -7.03 -6.15 3.50
C TYR A 45 -8.19 -5.77 4.43
N CYS A 46 -8.64 -4.51 4.43
CA CYS A 46 -9.75 -4.07 5.28
C CYS A 46 -10.44 -2.81 4.73
N GLU A 47 -11.54 -2.40 5.34
CA GLU A 47 -12.30 -1.24 4.88
C GLU A 47 -11.77 0.12 5.36
N ARG A 48 -10.62 0.13 6.05
CA ARG A 48 -10.01 1.37 6.56
C ARG A 48 -9.39 2.19 5.43
N PRO A 49 -9.31 3.52 5.59
CA PRO A 49 -8.58 4.35 4.65
C PRO A 49 -7.12 3.91 4.61
N PRO A 50 -6.54 3.69 3.42
CA PRO A 50 -5.15 3.33 3.32
C PRO A 50 -4.24 4.51 3.62
N LYS A 51 -3.02 4.21 4.05
CA LYS A 51 -1.96 5.19 4.32
C LYS A 51 -0.71 4.96 3.49
N TYR A 52 -0.46 3.72 3.05
CA TYR A 52 0.75 3.34 2.36
C TYR A 52 0.42 2.68 1.01
N LEU A 53 1.27 2.92 0.03
CA LEU A 53 1.32 2.24 -1.25
C LEU A 53 2.61 1.42 -1.29
N VAL A 54 2.47 0.11 -1.50
CA VAL A 54 3.57 -0.86 -1.60
C VAL A 54 3.65 -1.30 -3.07
N VAL A 55 4.75 -1.00 -3.75
CA VAL A 55 4.95 -1.24 -5.20
C VAL A 55 6.28 -1.87 -5.52
#